data_AF-A0A4Q5J2S5-F1
#
_entry.id   AF-A0A4Q5J2S5-F1
#
_cell.length_a   1.000
_cell.length_b   1.000
_cell.length_c   1.000
_cell.angle_alpha   90.00
_cell.angle_beta   90.00
_cell.angle_gamma   90.00
#
_symmetry.space_group_name_H-M   'P 1'
#
loop_
_entity.id
_entity.type
_entity.pdbx_description
1 polymer ?
#
loop_
_entity_poly.entity_id
_entity_poly.type
_entity_poly.pdbx_seq_one_letter_code
_entity_poly.pdbx_strand_id
1 'polypeptide(L)'
;MPRPDDEALLHPECYDMGDLREVAAVRHWRDLADADVVSAYAALAFLSPGGFRHYLPAFLRFVLRHPDSGEAVVDSTVWAFLPELYREELRPFVRSKWTDLAGEERDVVTAFLDVMTAHHDDAAAALAAWREAG
;
A
#
# COMPACT_ATOMS: atom_id res chain seq x y z
N MET A 1 -10.29 10.86 4.35
CA MET A 1 -9.03 11.45 4.87
C MET A 1 -8.46 12.41 3.84
N PRO A 2 -7.97 13.62 4.23
CA PRO A 2 -7.32 14.54 3.29
C PRO A 2 -6.03 13.95 2.71
N ARG A 3 -5.70 14.30 1.45
CA ARG A 3 -4.40 14.00 0.84
C ARG A 3 -3.34 14.89 1.48
N PRO A 4 -2.15 14.38 1.84
CA PRO A 4 -1.01 15.23 2.20
C PRO A 4 -0.64 16.18 1.06
N ASP A 5 0.01 17.30 1.41
CA ASP A 5 0.66 18.15 0.40
C ASP A 5 1.76 17.37 -0.34
N ASP A 6 2.09 17.80 -1.55
CA ASP A 6 2.98 17.06 -2.46
C ASP A 6 4.37 16.81 -1.83
N GLU A 7 4.88 17.78 -1.07
CA GLU A 7 6.15 17.69 -0.32
C GLU A 7 6.12 16.66 0.81
N ALA A 8 4.92 16.26 1.26
CA ALA A 8 4.70 15.29 2.33
C ALA A 8 4.20 13.92 1.81
N LEU A 9 4.13 13.73 0.49
CA LEU A 9 3.76 12.44 -0.10
C LEU A 9 4.88 11.41 -0.01
N LEU A 10 6.13 11.84 -0.04
CA LEU A 10 7.29 10.97 0.10
C LEU A 10 7.71 10.84 1.55
N HIS A 11 8.32 9.69 1.84
CA HIS A 11 9.18 9.60 3.01
C HIS A 11 10.46 10.42 2.83
N PRO A 12 11.02 11.05 3.89
CA PRO A 12 12.26 11.83 3.79
C PRO A 12 13.49 11.04 3.30
N GLU A 13 13.45 9.71 3.38
CA GLU A 13 14.51 8.81 2.88
C GLU A 13 14.30 8.37 1.43
N CYS A 14 13.19 8.76 0.80
CA CYS A 14 12.91 8.50 -0.61
C CYS A 14 13.25 9.75 -1.42
N TYR A 15 14.22 9.64 -2.34
CA TYR A 15 14.73 10.77 -3.11
C TYR A 15 14.20 10.83 -4.55
N ASP A 16 13.45 9.82 -5.00
CA ASP A 16 12.89 9.74 -6.35
C ASP A 16 11.35 9.69 -6.31
N MET A 17 10.73 10.45 -7.22
CA MET A 17 9.27 10.53 -7.44
C MET A 17 8.81 9.72 -8.66
N GLY A 18 9.73 9.08 -9.38
CA GLY A 18 9.43 8.36 -10.63
C GLY A 18 8.25 7.40 -10.49
N ASP A 19 8.26 6.59 -9.43
CA ASP A 19 7.22 5.59 -9.15
C ASP A 19 5.95 6.17 -8.51
N LEU A 20 5.91 7.48 -8.25
CA LEU A 20 4.74 8.19 -7.72
C LEU A 20 4.08 9.10 -8.75
N ARG A 21 4.56 9.15 -9.99
CA ARG A 21 4.10 10.13 -10.98
C ARG A 21 2.59 10.12 -11.17
N GLU A 22 2.01 8.94 -11.32
CA GLU A 22 0.58 8.75 -11.54
C GLU A 22 -0.23 9.05 -10.27
N VAL A 23 0.29 8.63 -9.11
CA VAL A 23 -0.31 8.89 -7.80
C VAL A 23 -0.33 10.38 -7.47
N ALA A 24 0.78 11.08 -7.71
CA ALA A 24 0.93 12.51 -7.48
C ALA A 24 0.02 13.34 -8.41
N ALA A 25 -0.30 12.83 -9.61
CA ALA A 25 -1.13 13.53 -10.59
C ALA A 25 -2.60 13.71 -10.17
N VAL A 26 -3.11 12.92 -9.22
CA VAL A 26 -4.55 12.95 -8.87
C VAL A 26 -4.81 13.20 -7.38
N ARG A 27 -5.68 14.16 -7.07
CA ARG A 27 -5.86 14.67 -5.69
C ARG A 27 -6.61 13.71 -4.76
N HIS A 28 -7.38 12.78 -5.31
CA HIS A 28 -8.13 11.80 -4.54
C HIS A 28 -7.92 10.41 -5.13
N TRP A 29 -7.71 9.41 -4.28
CA TRP A 29 -7.55 8.01 -4.69
C TRP A 29 -8.67 7.46 -5.60
N ARG A 30 -9.88 8.03 -5.57
CA ARG A 30 -11.01 7.59 -6.40
C ARG A 30 -10.85 7.94 -7.87
N ASP A 31 -9.99 8.92 -8.14
CA ASP A 31 -9.70 9.42 -9.48
C ASP A 31 -8.49 8.70 -10.10
N LEU A 32 -7.84 7.77 -9.38
CA LEU A 32 -6.84 6.86 -9.96
C LEU A 32 -7.55 5.82 -10.85
N ALA A 33 -7.22 5.81 -12.13
CA ALA A 33 -7.69 4.77 -13.03
C ALA A 33 -6.95 3.46 -12.77
N ASP A 34 -7.57 2.31 -13.08
CA ASP A 34 -6.95 0.99 -12.90
C ASP A 34 -5.60 0.88 -13.62
N ALA A 35 -5.47 1.48 -14.82
CA ALA A 35 -4.21 1.53 -15.56
C ALA A 35 -3.11 2.33 -14.85
N ASP A 36 -3.48 3.42 -14.16
CA ASP A 36 -2.55 4.24 -13.38
C ASP A 36 -2.08 3.48 -12.12
N VAL A 37 -2.99 2.71 -11.50
CA VAL A 37 -2.68 1.85 -10.34
C VAL A 37 -1.71 0.74 -10.74
N VAL A 38 -1.90 0.12 -11.91
CA VAL A 38 -0.97 -0.87 -12.48
C VAL A 38 0.39 -0.24 -12.77
N SER A 39 0.42 0.95 -13.39
CA SER A 39 1.67 1.65 -13.69
C SER A 39 2.44 2.03 -12.42
N ALA A 40 1.73 2.48 -11.38
CA ALA A 40 2.31 2.90 -10.11
C ALA A 40 2.41 1.76 -9.08
N TYR A 41 2.63 0.51 -9.52
CA TYR A 41 2.60 -0.68 -8.66
C TYR A 41 3.52 -0.56 -7.43
N ALA A 42 4.65 0.13 -7.55
CA ALA A 42 5.63 0.28 -6.48
C ALA A 42 5.33 1.43 -5.51
N ALA A 43 4.34 2.29 -5.80
CA ALA A 43 4.11 3.54 -5.08
C ALA A 43 3.94 3.37 -3.57
N LEU A 44 3.24 2.31 -3.14
CA LEU A 44 2.98 2.02 -1.72
C LEU A 44 4.27 1.86 -0.89
N ALA A 45 5.39 1.46 -1.50
CA ALA A 45 6.67 1.35 -0.83
C ALA A 45 7.27 2.72 -0.45
N PHE A 46 7.02 3.74 -1.27
CA PHE A 46 7.66 5.06 -1.17
C PHE A 46 6.82 6.12 -0.46
N LEU A 47 5.50 5.92 -0.39
CA LEU A 47 4.59 6.87 0.24
C LEU A 47 4.92 7.06 1.73
N SER A 48 4.79 8.31 2.20
CA SER A 48 4.72 8.61 3.63
C SER A 48 3.53 7.90 4.29
N PRO A 49 3.45 7.81 5.63
CA PRO A 49 2.28 7.22 6.30
C PRO A 49 0.93 7.85 5.88
N GLY A 50 0.90 9.18 5.79
CA GLY A 50 -0.30 9.90 5.32
C GLY A 50 -0.62 9.63 3.84
N GLY A 51 0.41 9.55 2.99
CA GLY A 51 0.24 9.22 1.57
C GLY A 51 -0.27 7.79 1.39
N PHE A 52 0.33 6.86 2.13
CA PHE A 52 -0.04 5.44 2.14
C PHE A 52 -1.50 5.27 2.52
N ARG A 53 -1.91 5.80 3.67
CA ARG A 53 -3.30 5.75 4.11
C ARG A 53 -4.26 6.43 3.13
N HIS A 54 -3.83 7.46 2.40
CA HIS A 54 -4.68 8.15 1.43
C HIS A 54 -4.92 7.32 0.17
N TYR A 55 -3.87 6.72 -0.40
CA TYR A 55 -3.91 6.05 -1.69
C TYR A 55 -4.13 4.54 -1.62
N LEU A 56 -3.84 3.90 -0.47
CA LEU A 56 -4.05 2.48 -0.25
C LEU A 56 -5.42 1.97 -0.73
N PRO A 57 -6.56 2.66 -0.51
CA PRO A 57 -7.86 2.18 -0.98
C PRO A 57 -7.95 1.94 -2.50
N ALA A 58 -7.21 2.68 -3.33
CA ALA A 58 -7.19 2.46 -4.78
C ALA A 58 -6.52 1.11 -5.14
N PHE A 59 -5.40 0.81 -4.49
CA PHE A 59 -4.66 -0.43 -4.66
C PHE A 59 -5.48 -1.63 -4.17
N LEU A 60 -6.04 -1.54 -2.95
CA LEU A 60 -6.92 -2.59 -2.41
C LEU A 60 -8.11 -2.86 -3.36
N ARG A 61 -8.74 -1.80 -3.86
CA ARG A 61 -9.88 -1.91 -4.79
C ARG A 61 -9.49 -2.59 -6.10
N PHE A 62 -8.35 -2.23 -6.69
CA PHE A 62 -7.86 -2.87 -7.90
C PHE A 62 -7.62 -4.36 -7.65
N VAL A 63 -6.86 -4.71 -6.61
CA VAL A 63 -6.50 -6.11 -6.31
C VAL A 63 -7.73 -6.96 -6.02
N LEU A 64 -8.71 -6.46 -5.25
CA LEU A 64 -9.95 -7.19 -4.99
C LEU A 64 -10.80 -7.44 -6.25
N ARG A 65 -10.67 -6.63 -7.29
CA ARG A 65 -11.35 -6.85 -8.58
C ARG A 65 -10.57 -7.81 -9.49
N HIS A 66 -9.28 -7.98 -9.21
CA HIS A 66 -8.32 -8.69 -10.05
C HIS A 66 -7.35 -9.56 -9.21
N PRO A 67 -7.84 -10.43 -8.31
CA PRO A 67 -6.99 -11.07 -7.30
C PRO A 67 -5.99 -12.07 -7.89
N ASP A 68 -6.32 -12.69 -9.03
CA ASP A 68 -5.45 -13.64 -9.75
C ASP A 68 -4.67 -12.99 -10.91
N SER A 69 -4.59 -11.65 -10.95
CA SER A 69 -3.87 -10.93 -12.00
C SER A 69 -2.35 -11.14 -11.87
N GLY A 70 -1.66 -11.30 -12.99
CA GLY A 70 -0.19 -11.36 -13.04
C GLY A 70 0.49 -9.99 -13.01
N GLU A 71 -0.26 -8.90 -12.80
CA GLU A 71 0.28 -7.55 -12.70
C GLU A 71 1.00 -7.35 -11.36
N ALA A 72 2.18 -6.71 -11.38
CA ALA A 72 3.05 -6.53 -10.21
C ALA A 72 2.40 -5.78 -9.04
N VAL A 73 1.30 -5.07 -9.30
CA VAL A 73 0.51 -4.35 -8.29
C VAL A 73 -0.18 -5.29 -7.31
N VAL A 74 -0.52 -6.53 -7.70
CA VAL A 74 -1.09 -7.53 -6.78
C VAL A 74 -0.06 -7.86 -5.70
N ASP A 75 1.12 -8.31 -6.13
CA ASP A 75 2.22 -8.68 -5.24
C ASP A 75 2.63 -7.49 -4.37
N SER A 76 2.84 -6.33 -4.98
CA SER A 76 3.31 -5.12 -4.29
C SER A 76 2.31 -4.62 -3.23
N THR A 77 1.00 -4.80 -3.47
CA THR A 77 -0.03 -4.46 -2.48
C THR A 77 -0.01 -5.41 -1.28
N VAL A 78 0.24 -6.71 -1.49
CA VAL A 78 0.41 -7.66 -0.39
C VAL A 78 1.71 -7.39 0.37
N TRP A 79 2.80 -7.15 -0.36
CA TRP A 79 4.13 -6.88 0.21
C TRP A 79 4.21 -5.58 1.01
N ALA A 80 3.32 -4.61 0.76
CA ALA A 80 3.16 -3.44 1.61
C ALA A 80 2.83 -3.76 3.08
N PHE A 81 2.36 -4.99 3.35
CA PHE A 81 2.06 -5.52 4.68
C PHE A 81 3.08 -6.56 5.16
N LEU A 82 4.26 -6.65 4.52
CA LEU A 82 5.35 -7.57 4.85
C LEU A 82 6.70 -6.84 5.00
N PRO A 83 6.96 -6.22 6.16
CA PRO A 83 8.22 -5.53 6.44
C PRO A 83 9.44 -6.43 6.27
N GLU A 84 9.29 -7.74 6.45
CA GLU A 84 10.38 -8.72 6.38
C GLU A 84 11.00 -8.82 4.98
N LEU A 85 10.26 -8.43 3.93
CA LEU A 85 10.76 -8.34 2.55
C LEU A 85 11.69 -7.14 2.32
N TYR A 86 11.67 -6.17 3.23
CA TYR A 86 12.52 -5.00 3.18
C TYR A 86 13.79 -5.22 3.99
N ARG A 87 14.85 -4.49 3.61
CA ARG A 87 16.09 -4.42 4.39
C ARG A 87 15.79 -3.99 5.82
N GLU A 88 16.55 -4.53 6.78
CA GLU A 88 16.28 -4.36 8.21
C GLU A 88 16.15 -2.88 8.62
N GLU A 89 17.00 -2.02 8.05
CA GLU A 89 17.00 -0.58 8.27
C GLU A 89 15.72 0.13 7.79
N LEU A 90 15.01 -0.43 6.80
CA LEU A 90 13.77 0.14 6.25
C LEU A 90 12.51 -0.38 6.95
N ARG A 91 12.60 -1.44 7.75
CA ARG A 91 11.43 -2.04 8.42
C ARG A 91 10.68 -1.06 9.33
N PRO A 92 11.36 -0.20 10.12
CA PRO A 92 10.66 0.82 10.90
C PRO A 92 9.84 1.77 10.03
N PHE A 93 10.36 2.16 8.85
CA PHE A 93 9.64 3.00 7.90
C PHE A 93 8.46 2.26 7.25
N VAL A 94 8.59 0.98 6.92
CA VAL A 94 7.45 0.20 6.41
C VAL A 94 6.35 0.12 7.46
N ARG A 95 6.71 -0.19 8.71
CA ARG A 95 5.76 -0.28 9.83
C ARG A 95 5.13 1.06 10.21
N SER A 96 5.84 2.19 10.03
CA SER A 96 5.27 3.52 10.32
C SER A 96 4.11 3.89 9.40
N LYS A 97 3.96 3.24 8.23
CA LYS A 97 2.79 3.45 7.38
C LYS A 97 1.50 2.90 7.98
N TRP A 98 1.63 1.98 8.92
CA TRP A 98 0.51 1.27 9.53
C TRP A 98 -0.04 2.00 10.76
N THR A 99 0.75 2.88 11.39
CA THR A 99 0.37 3.51 12.67
C THR A 99 -0.89 4.39 12.56
N ASP A 100 -1.16 4.95 11.37
CA ASP A 100 -2.32 5.81 11.16
C ASP A 100 -3.58 5.04 10.73
N LEU A 101 -3.47 3.73 10.44
CA LEU A 101 -4.59 2.87 10.06
C LEU A 101 -5.25 2.29 11.31
N ALA A 102 -6.39 2.84 11.70
CA ALA A 102 -7.10 2.47 12.92
C ALA A 102 -8.61 2.25 12.68
N GLY A 103 -9.25 1.55 13.63
CA GLY A 103 -10.69 1.27 13.57
C GLY A 103 -11.09 0.57 12.26
N GLU A 104 -12.07 1.13 11.56
CA GLU A 104 -12.60 0.57 10.31
C GLU A 104 -11.53 0.37 9.23
N GLU A 105 -10.52 1.24 9.16
CA GLU A 105 -9.43 1.08 8.17
C GLU A 105 -8.60 -0.17 8.47
N ARG A 106 -8.43 -0.50 9.75
CA ARG A 106 -7.71 -1.71 10.17
C ARG A 106 -8.52 -2.98 9.91
N ASP A 107 -9.84 -2.90 10.07
CA ASP A 107 -10.76 -3.99 9.72
C ASP A 107 -10.76 -4.25 8.20
N VAL A 108 -10.75 -3.20 7.38
CA VAL A 108 -10.66 -3.30 5.91
C VAL A 108 -9.37 -3.98 5.47
N VAL A 109 -8.21 -3.59 6.02
CA VAL A 109 -6.93 -4.24 5.69
C VAL A 109 -6.94 -5.70 6.14
N THR A 110 -7.47 -5.99 7.32
CA THR A 110 -7.58 -7.37 7.82
C THR A 110 -8.43 -8.23 6.89
N ALA A 111 -9.61 -7.75 6.49
CA ALA A 111 -10.49 -8.45 5.57
C ALA A 111 -9.87 -8.61 4.18
N PHE A 112 -9.16 -7.59 3.67
CA PHE A 112 -8.43 -7.67 2.41
C PHE A 112 -7.37 -8.78 2.45
N LEU A 113 -6.49 -8.79 3.45
CA LEU A 113 -5.42 -9.78 3.56
C LEU A 113 -5.98 -11.19 3.76
N ASP A 114 -7.08 -11.33 4.51
CA ASP A 114 -7.80 -12.60 4.68
C ASP A 114 -8.32 -13.14 3.34
N VAL A 115 -8.97 -12.31 2.53
CA VAL A 115 -9.38 -12.69 1.16
C VAL A 115 -8.19 -13.09 0.31
N MET A 116 -7.09 -12.33 0.35
CA MET A 116 -5.91 -12.62 -0.47
C MET A 116 -5.18 -13.90 -0.08
N THR A 117 -5.43 -14.49 1.10
CA THR A 117 -4.85 -15.80 1.47
C THR A 117 -5.22 -16.93 0.51
N ALA A 118 -6.34 -16.80 -0.22
CA ALA A 118 -6.75 -17.77 -1.23
C ALA A 118 -6.09 -17.55 -2.61
N HIS A 119 -5.43 -16.40 -2.82
CA HIS A 119 -5.00 -15.93 -4.13
C HIS A 119 -3.50 -15.61 -4.22
N HIS A 120 -2.82 -15.41 -3.09
CA HIS A 120 -1.43 -14.99 -3.05
C HIS A 120 -0.66 -15.68 -1.93
N ASP A 121 0.48 -16.29 -2.29
CA ASP A 121 1.27 -17.15 -1.38
C ASP A 121 1.76 -16.41 -0.13
N ASP A 122 2.14 -15.14 -0.26
CA ASP A 122 2.61 -14.34 0.87
C ASP A 122 1.48 -13.72 1.72
N ALA A 123 0.21 -13.79 1.31
CA ALA A 123 -0.86 -13.06 2.00
C ALA A 123 -1.11 -13.57 3.43
N ALA A 124 -0.89 -14.86 3.69
CA ALA A 124 -0.99 -15.42 5.03
C ALA A 124 0.09 -14.84 5.97
N ALA A 125 1.32 -14.68 5.49
CA ALA A 125 2.40 -14.05 6.24
C ALA A 125 2.12 -12.55 6.45
N ALA A 126 1.61 -11.86 5.43
CA ALA A 126 1.21 -10.46 5.51
C ALA A 126 0.13 -10.23 6.57
N LEU A 127 -0.89 -11.10 6.59
CA LEU A 127 -1.96 -11.07 7.59
C LEU A 127 -1.45 -11.28 9.01
N ALA A 128 -0.49 -12.19 9.19
CA ALA A 128 0.13 -12.41 10.50
C ALA A 128 0.92 -11.18 10.96
N ALA A 129 1.81 -10.65 10.12
CA ALA A 129 2.60 -9.45 10.41
C ALA A 129 1.72 -8.23 10.71
N TRP A 130 0.62 -8.07 9.97
CA TRP A 130 -0.37 -7.01 10.18
C TRP A 130 -1.04 -7.11 11.56
N ARG A 131 -1.47 -8.31 11.95
CA ARG A 131 -2.13 -8.58 13.24
C ARG A 131 -1.21 -8.39 14.44
N GLU A 132 0.07 -8.71 14.31
CA GLU A 132 1.05 -8.49 15.38
C GLU A 132 1.35 -7.00 15.64
N ALA A 133 1.13 -6.14 14.63
CA ALA A 133 1.54 -4.74 14.68
C ALA A 133 0.56 -3.79 15.38
N GLY A 134 -0.55 -4.26 15.93
CA GLY A 134 -1.52 -3.41 16.64
C GLY A 134 -2.53 -4.23 17.41
#